data_AF-A0A7Y9L2P9-F1
#
_entry.id   AF-A0A7Y9L2P9-F1
#
_cell.length_a   1.000
_cell.length_b   1.000
_cell.length_c   1.000
_cell.angle_alpha   90.00
_cell.angle_beta   90.00
_cell.angle_gamma   90.00
#
_symmetry.space_group_name_H-M   'P 1'
#
loop_
_entity.id
_entity.type
_entity.pdbx_description
1 polymer ?
#
loop_
_entity_poly.entity_id
_entity_poly.type
_entity_poly.pdbx_seq_one_letter_code
_entity_poly.pdbx_strand_id
1 'polypeptide(L)'
;MTTPHEQRRLNDANGLHFVHQFGWLRTAELGKLLWPNSPASRQAADRLARSWIERQLVLVRELPDGAGRALVLAAAGVRLLAENGIEAGSGKDIGRFPEEGWLPPASWRHDLIGHGVLCELHRRGYQIYPEMELRRHAKNHSKIPDGFAIKGNEGIVLEVEHARKTGKEMHKLADALCIAASGQAASIAGFKPNAVMVAFLTPVVDERGHTLNHQTRVRNGIQAVAKTDLSIYWAKCTLLGSAGVGQIDIQKEQISADRASRILQILEASGWRPHRSGGLAVAYNKHIAYVWDDENGWSFAVETIDGKPVEANYATNITEAKRAAASALARIEQPGRTRSATG
;
A
#
# COMPACT_ATOMS: atom_id res chain seq x y z
N MET A 1 -13.26 36.69 1.94
CA MET A 1 -14.39 35.74 1.86
C MET A 1 -14.52 35.35 0.39
N THR A 2 -14.53 34.06 0.06
CA THR A 2 -14.79 33.60 -1.31
C THR A 2 -16.27 33.77 -1.63
N THR A 3 -16.57 34.34 -2.79
CA THR A 3 -17.95 34.43 -3.28
C THR A 3 -18.49 33.02 -3.61
N PRO A 4 -19.81 32.81 -3.63
CA PRO A 4 -20.39 31.52 -4.02
C PRO A 4 -19.95 31.06 -5.42
N HIS A 5 -19.75 32.00 -6.35
CA HIS A 5 -19.26 31.71 -7.71
C HIS A 5 -17.80 31.25 -7.72
N GLU A 6 -16.92 31.92 -6.96
CA GLU A 6 -15.53 31.50 -6.80
C GLU A 6 -15.43 30.14 -6.12
N GLN A 7 -16.22 29.90 -5.07
CA GLN A 7 -16.24 28.62 -4.38
C GLN A 7 -16.67 27.49 -5.32
N ARG A 8 -17.68 27.72 -6.17
CA ARG A 8 -18.11 26.75 -7.18
C ARG A 8 -16.99 26.47 -8.19
N ARG A 9 -16.31 27.51 -8.68
CA ARG A 9 -15.19 27.36 -9.62
C ARG A 9 -14.03 26.57 -9.01
N LEU A 10 -13.70 26.83 -7.74
CA LEU A 10 -12.69 26.07 -7.00
C LEU A 10 -13.09 24.61 -6.83
N ASN A 11 -14.35 24.33 -6.47
CA ASN A 11 -14.86 22.96 -6.36
C ASN A 11 -14.84 22.23 -7.71
N ASP A 12 -15.17 22.92 -8.80
CA ASP A 12 -15.08 22.38 -10.16
C ASP A 12 -13.63 22.00 -10.50
N ALA A 13 -12.69 22.93 -10.33
CA ALA A 13 -11.28 22.69 -10.65
C ALA A 13 -10.67 21.57 -9.80
N ASN A 14 -10.83 21.62 -8.47
CA ASN A 14 -10.30 20.60 -7.56
C ASN A 14 -10.92 19.22 -7.84
N GLY A 15 -12.23 19.19 -8.06
CA GLY A 15 -12.93 17.94 -8.28
C GLY A 15 -12.58 17.28 -9.62
N LEU A 16 -12.48 18.06 -10.68
CA LEU A 16 -12.03 17.57 -11.99
C LEU A 16 -10.55 17.15 -11.96
N HIS A 17 -9.71 17.83 -11.17
CA HIS A 17 -8.33 17.43 -10.97
C HIS A 17 -8.25 16.05 -10.28
N PHE A 18 -9.07 15.79 -9.26
CA PHE A 18 -9.15 14.45 -8.67
C PHE A 18 -9.63 13.39 -9.66
N VAL A 19 -10.68 13.67 -10.46
CA VAL A 19 -11.11 12.75 -11.52
C VAL A 19 -9.95 12.44 -12.47
N HIS A 20 -9.15 13.45 -12.81
CA HIS A 20 -7.97 13.28 -13.64
C HIS A 20 -6.85 12.47 -12.97
N GLN A 21 -6.52 12.74 -11.70
CA GLN A 21 -5.47 12.03 -10.93
C GLN A 21 -5.75 10.53 -10.83
N PHE A 22 -7.00 10.18 -10.54
CA PHE A 22 -7.47 8.79 -10.47
C PHE A 22 -7.80 8.18 -11.84
N GLY A 23 -7.89 8.99 -12.90
CA GLY A 23 -8.38 8.60 -14.22
C GLY A 23 -9.91 8.55 -14.30
N TRP A 24 -10.57 7.99 -13.28
CA TRP A 24 -12.02 8.03 -13.11
C TRP A 24 -12.40 7.97 -11.62
N LEU A 25 -13.53 8.54 -11.26
CA LEU A 25 -14.08 8.47 -9.90
C LEU A 25 -15.60 8.35 -9.93
N ARG A 26 -16.20 7.81 -8.87
CA ARG A 26 -17.65 7.94 -8.66
C ARG A 26 -17.90 9.05 -7.66
N THR A 27 -19.16 9.45 -7.52
CA THR A 27 -19.53 10.53 -6.60
C THR A 27 -19.29 10.17 -5.13
N ALA A 28 -19.31 8.87 -4.78
CA ALA A 28 -18.98 8.39 -3.45
C ALA A 28 -17.52 8.67 -3.07
N GLU A 29 -16.56 8.36 -3.95
CA GLU A 29 -15.15 8.68 -3.75
C GLU A 29 -14.91 10.20 -3.82
N LEU A 30 -15.45 10.87 -4.83
CA LEU A 30 -15.28 12.31 -5.03
C LEU A 30 -15.75 13.13 -3.82
N GLY A 31 -16.84 12.73 -3.18
CA GLY A 31 -17.33 13.37 -1.96
C GLY A 31 -16.31 13.30 -0.82
N LYS A 32 -15.66 12.14 -0.62
CA LYS A 32 -14.62 11.98 0.42
C LYS A 32 -13.39 12.85 0.16
N LEU A 33 -13.08 13.13 -1.11
CA LEU A 33 -11.96 13.97 -1.51
C LEU A 33 -12.26 15.47 -1.33
N LEU A 34 -13.42 15.93 -1.80
CA LEU A 34 -13.77 17.36 -1.74
C LEU A 34 -14.24 17.82 -0.36
N TRP A 35 -14.92 16.95 0.39
CA TRP A 35 -15.50 17.28 1.68
C TRP A 35 -15.27 16.16 2.70
N PRO A 36 -14.01 15.88 3.07
CA PRO A 36 -13.64 14.71 3.89
C PRO A 36 -14.37 14.65 5.25
N ASN A 37 -14.71 15.80 5.82
CA ASN A 37 -15.34 15.89 7.14
C ASN A 37 -16.86 16.07 7.08
N SER A 38 -17.47 16.06 5.88
CA SER A 38 -18.91 16.30 5.73
C SER A 38 -19.70 14.99 5.66
N PRO A 39 -20.72 14.79 6.52
CA PRO A 39 -21.63 13.64 6.39
C PRO A 39 -22.49 13.71 5.11
N ALA A 40 -22.69 14.92 4.56
CA ALA A 40 -23.42 15.14 3.31
C ALA A 40 -22.51 15.17 2.07
N SER A 41 -21.24 14.77 2.20
CA SER A 41 -20.22 14.81 1.14
C SER A 41 -20.68 14.12 -0.15
N ARG A 42 -21.29 12.94 -0.06
CA ARG A 42 -21.83 12.21 -1.22
C ARG A 42 -22.94 13.00 -1.93
N GLN A 43 -23.91 13.53 -1.18
CA GLN A 43 -25.03 14.30 -1.76
C GLN A 43 -24.54 15.61 -2.41
N ALA A 44 -23.52 16.24 -1.81
CA ALA A 44 -22.85 17.39 -2.41
C ALA A 44 -22.14 17.00 -3.73
N ALA A 45 -21.44 15.87 -3.75
CA ALA A 45 -20.79 15.34 -4.95
C ALA A 45 -21.80 14.99 -6.05
N ASP A 46 -22.95 14.39 -5.71
CA ASP A 46 -24.02 14.08 -6.67
C ASP A 46 -24.62 15.35 -7.30
N ARG A 47 -24.75 16.45 -6.54
CA ARG A 47 -25.18 17.75 -7.09
C ARG A 47 -24.13 18.35 -8.00
N LEU A 48 -22.87 18.32 -7.59
CA LEU A 48 -21.75 18.83 -8.38
C LEU A 48 -21.61 18.06 -9.70
N ALA A 49 -21.63 16.73 -9.64
CA ALA A 49 -21.54 15.86 -10.80
C ALA A 49 -22.69 16.08 -11.80
N ARG A 50 -23.93 16.28 -11.34
CA ARG A 50 -25.05 16.64 -12.22
C ARG A 50 -24.75 17.90 -13.03
N SER A 51 -24.26 18.94 -12.37
CA SER A 51 -23.86 20.18 -13.05
C SER A 51 -22.70 19.97 -14.03
N TRP A 52 -21.72 19.12 -13.70
CA TRP A 52 -20.63 18.80 -14.62
C TRP A 52 -21.10 18.04 -15.86
N ILE A 53 -22.07 17.14 -15.70
CA ILE A 53 -22.67 16.38 -16.81
C ILE A 53 -23.43 17.31 -17.75
N GLU A 54 -24.27 18.19 -17.20
CA GLU A 54 -25.02 19.21 -17.98
C GLU A 54 -24.06 20.12 -18.78
N ARG A 55 -22.93 20.48 -18.17
CA ARG A 55 -21.87 21.29 -18.80
C ARG A 55 -20.87 20.49 -19.63
N GLN A 56 -21.06 19.18 -19.75
CA GLN A 56 -20.19 18.26 -20.49
C GLN A 56 -18.71 18.28 -20.04
N LEU A 57 -18.45 18.60 -18.76
CA LEU A 57 -17.10 18.61 -18.19
C LEU A 57 -16.58 17.20 -17.92
N VAL A 58 -17.50 16.24 -17.75
CA VAL A 58 -17.21 14.82 -17.57
C VAL A 58 -18.07 13.97 -18.50
N LEU A 59 -17.54 12.82 -18.87
CA LEU A 59 -18.28 11.70 -19.46
C LEU A 59 -18.77 10.79 -18.33
N VAL A 60 -19.93 10.18 -18.52
CA VAL A 60 -20.50 9.21 -17.59
C VAL A 60 -20.41 7.83 -18.21
N ARG A 61 -19.87 6.87 -17.46
CA ARG A 61 -19.74 5.47 -17.86
C ARG A 61 -20.35 4.57 -16.80
N GLU A 62 -21.27 3.70 -17.20
CA GLU A 62 -21.90 2.71 -16.30
C GLU A 62 -20.91 1.58 -16.02
N LEU A 63 -20.61 1.34 -14.74
CA LEU A 63 -19.77 0.22 -14.34
C LEU A 63 -20.60 -1.07 -14.25
N PRO A 64 -20.01 -2.24 -14.54
CA PRO A 64 -20.70 -3.53 -14.48
C PRO A 64 -21.24 -3.87 -13.09
N ASP A 65 -22.15 -4.85 -13.03
CA ASP A 65 -22.76 -5.37 -11.80
C ASP A 65 -23.45 -4.29 -10.94
N GLY A 66 -23.91 -3.22 -11.60
CA GLY A 66 -24.50 -2.08 -10.93
C GLY A 66 -23.52 -1.25 -10.12
N ALA A 67 -22.20 -1.35 -10.36
CA ALA A 67 -21.13 -0.72 -9.58
C ALA A 67 -21.17 0.83 -9.54
N GLY A 68 -22.20 1.43 -10.15
CA GLY A 68 -22.47 2.84 -10.23
C GLY A 68 -21.86 3.46 -11.48
N ARG A 69 -21.69 4.78 -11.44
CA ARG A 69 -21.26 5.57 -12.58
C ARG A 69 -19.85 6.09 -12.37
N ALA A 70 -18.95 5.74 -13.27
CA ALA A 70 -17.64 6.36 -13.38
C ALA A 70 -17.76 7.71 -14.09
N LEU A 71 -17.34 8.78 -13.41
CA LEU A 71 -17.10 10.09 -13.98
C LEU A 71 -15.70 10.11 -14.54
N VAL A 72 -15.59 10.47 -15.81
CA VAL A 72 -14.34 10.47 -16.56
C VAL A 72 -14.14 11.85 -17.17
N LEU A 73 -12.92 12.39 -17.15
CA LEU A 73 -12.70 13.75 -17.63
C LEU A 73 -13.01 13.89 -19.14
N ALA A 74 -13.85 14.85 -19.51
CA ALA A 74 -14.16 15.16 -20.91
C ALA A 74 -13.27 16.29 -21.45
N ALA A 75 -13.27 16.51 -22.76
CA ALA A 75 -12.47 17.58 -23.39
C ALA A 75 -12.79 18.99 -22.84
N ALA A 76 -14.05 19.27 -22.50
CA ALA A 76 -14.41 20.55 -21.87
C ALA A 76 -13.86 20.67 -20.44
N GLY A 77 -13.86 19.58 -19.67
CA GLY A 77 -13.22 19.54 -18.35
C GLY A 77 -11.70 19.74 -18.42
N VAL A 78 -11.05 19.16 -19.44
CA VAL A 78 -9.61 19.39 -19.70
C VAL A 78 -9.34 20.88 -19.95
N ARG A 79 -10.15 21.55 -20.79
CA ARG A 79 -10.01 22.99 -21.03
C ARG A 79 -10.18 23.81 -19.75
N LEU A 80 -11.18 23.47 -18.93
CA LEU A 80 -11.37 24.13 -17.64
C LEU A 80 -10.16 23.93 -16.72
N LEU A 81 -9.57 22.73 -16.65
CA LEU A 81 -8.34 22.51 -15.87
C LEU A 81 -7.16 23.33 -16.42
N ALA A 82 -7.00 23.42 -17.73
CA ALA A 82 -5.97 24.23 -18.36
C ALA A 82 -6.10 25.73 -18.03
N GLU A 83 -7.34 26.26 -18.00
CA GLU A 83 -7.63 27.64 -17.54
C GLU A 83 -7.25 27.88 -16.07
N ASN A 84 -7.06 26.82 -15.29
CA ASN A 84 -6.60 26.88 -13.90
C ASN A 84 -5.13 26.40 -13.75
N GLY A 85 -4.38 26.32 -14.86
CA GLY A 85 -2.96 25.96 -14.85
C GLY A 85 -2.67 24.48 -14.61
N ILE A 86 -3.66 23.61 -14.77
CA ILE A 86 -3.53 22.16 -14.56
C ILE A 86 -3.53 21.47 -15.92
N GLU A 87 -2.39 20.87 -16.29
CA GLU A 87 -2.29 20.03 -17.48
C GLU A 87 -3.06 18.73 -17.24
N ALA A 88 -3.94 18.37 -18.19
CA ALA A 88 -4.75 17.16 -18.09
C ALA A 88 -5.04 16.51 -19.43
N GLY A 89 -5.26 15.19 -19.40
CA GLY A 89 -5.70 14.39 -20.54
C GLY A 89 -7.18 14.02 -20.42
N SER A 90 -7.87 13.97 -21.57
CA SER A 90 -9.23 13.43 -21.63
C SER A 90 -9.22 11.94 -21.31
N GLY A 91 -10.17 11.48 -20.51
CA GLY A 91 -10.34 10.06 -20.23
C GLY A 91 -11.25 9.34 -21.22
N LYS A 92 -11.57 9.95 -22.38
CA LYS A 92 -12.44 9.36 -23.40
C LYS A 92 -12.00 7.94 -23.82
N ASP A 93 -10.71 7.65 -23.73
CA ASP A 93 -10.08 6.39 -24.15
C ASP A 93 -9.93 5.39 -22.99
N ILE A 94 -10.47 5.68 -21.80
CA ILE A 94 -10.52 4.71 -20.70
C ILE A 94 -11.49 3.59 -21.08
N GLY A 95 -11.01 2.35 -21.05
CA GLY A 95 -11.80 1.16 -21.36
C GLY A 95 -11.72 0.74 -22.83
N ARG A 96 -12.74 0.02 -23.31
CA ARG A 96 -12.87 -0.44 -24.69
C ARG A 96 -14.24 -0.05 -25.25
N PHE A 97 -14.34 0.12 -26.55
CA PHE A 97 -15.55 0.55 -27.26
C PHE A 97 -15.93 -0.43 -28.39
N PRO A 98 -16.40 -1.65 -28.07
CA PRO A 98 -17.05 -2.51 -29.06
C PRO A 98 -18.37 -1.92 -29.58
N GLU A 99 -18.96 -2.56 -30.60
CA GLU A 99 -20.25 -2.17 -31.19
C GLU A 99 -21.39 -2.14 -30.16
N GLU A 100 -21.34 -3.03 -29.16
CA GLU A 100 -22.34 -3.15 -28.08
C GLU A 100 -22.25 -2.04 -27.01
N GLY A 101 -21.27 -1.13 -27.12
CA GLY A 101 -21.10 0.00 -26.22
C GLY A 101 -19.79 -0.01 -25.45
N TRP A 102 -19.74 0.71 -24.33
CA TRP A 102 -18.51 0.86 -23.54
C TRP A 102 -18.30 -0.32 -22.59
N LEU A 103 -17.08 -0.84 -22.55
CA LEU A 103 -16.62 -1.80 -21.55
C LEU A 103 -15.52 -1.15 -20.69
N PRO A 104 -15.57 -1.29 -19.35
CA PRO A 104 -14.52 -0.76 -18.49
C PRO A 104 -13.17 -1.48 -18.71
N PRO A 105 -12.05 -0.89 -18.25
CA PRO A 105 -10.78 -1.59 -18.14
C PRO A 105 -10.93 -2.89 -17.33
N ALA A 106 -10.13 -3.92 -17.64
CA ALA A 106 -10.16 -5.18 -16.90
C ALA A 106 -9.83 -4.99 -15.40
N SER A 107 -9.11 -3.92 -15.06
CA SER A 107 -8.74 -3.55 -13.69
C SER A 107 -9.84 -2.81 -12.92
N TRP A 108 -11.01 -2.51 -13.49
CA TRP A 108 -11.95 -1.57 -12.84
C TRP A 108 -12.35 -1.93 -11.40
N ARG A 109 -12.46 -3.22 -11.05
CA ARG A 109 -12.73 -3.65 -9.67
C ARG A 109 -11.54 -3.42 -8.74
N HIS A 110 -10.34 -3.62 -9.26
CA HIS A 110 -9.08 -3.35 -8.57
C HIS A 110 -8.93 -1.84 -8.32
N ASP A 111 -9.13 -1.03 -9.35
CA ASP A 111 -9.17 0.44 -9.27
C ASP A 111 -10.22 0.88 -8.24
N LEU A 112 -11.43 0.32 -8.26
CA LEU A 112 -12.50 0.66 -7.33
C LEU A 112 -12.09 0.47 -5.86
N ILE A 113 -11.39 -0.61 -5.54
CA ILE A 113 -10.90 -0.88 -4.19
C ILE A 113 -9.79 0.12 -3.84
N GLY A 114 -8.81 0.28 -4.72
CA GLY A 114 -7.70 1.22 -4.53
C GLY A 114 -8.19 2.65 -4.32
N HIS A 115 -9.14 3.10 -5.15
CA HIS A 115 -9.76 4.42 -5.05
C HIS A 115 -10.46 4.60 -3.72
N GLY A 116 -11.27 3.63 -3.30
CA GLY A 116 -11.99 3.68 -2.02
C GLY A 116 -11.05 3.84 -0.82
N VAL A 117 -9.94 3.08 -0.81
CA VAL A 117 -8.93 3.11 0.26
C VAL A 117 -8.15 4.42 0.27
N LEU A 118 -7.67 4.88 -0.88
CA LEU A 118 -6.96 6.16 -0.97
C LEU A 118 -7.85 7.33 -0.55
N CYS A 119 -9.13 7.34 -0.97
CA CYS A 119 -10.07 8.38 -0.54
C CYS A 119 -10.31 8.37 0.97
N GLU A 120 -10.33 7.18 1.60
CA GLU A 120 -10.42 7.06 3.06
C GLU A 120 -9.14 7.53 3.76
N LEU A 121 -7.97 7.25 3.21
CA LEU A 121 -6.70 7.78 3.72
C LEU A 121 -6.64 9.31 3.60
N HIS A 122 -7.08 9.86 2.47
CA HIS A 122 -7.20 11.31 2.30
C HIS A 122 -8.11 11.93 3.37
N ARG A 123 -9.25 11.30 3.64
CA ARG A 123 -10.16 11.70 4.72
C ARG A 123 -9.48 11.71 6.11
N ARG A 124 -8.50 10.83 6.33
CA ARG A 124 -7.69 10.76 7.56
C ARG A 124 -6.48 11.71 7.56
N GLY A 125 -6.39 12.61 6.57
CA GLY A 125 -5.37 13.65 6.46
C GLY A 125 -4.07 13.17 5.80
N TYR A 126 -4.10 12.08 5.02
CA TYR A 126 -2.96 11.70 4.19
C TYR A 126 -2.99 12.49 2.87
N GLN A 127 -1.81 12.86 2.38
CA GLN A 127 -1.62 13.18 0.98
C GLN A 127 -1.60 11.86 0.20
N ILE A 128 -2.31 11.78 -0.93
CA ILE A 128 -2.49 10.53 -1.67
C ILE A 128 -2.07 10.69 -3.13
N TYR A 129 -1.58 9.60 -3.71
CA TYR A 129 -1.17 9.48 -5.11
C TYR A 129 -1.73 8.18 -5.68
N PRO A 130 -2.80 8.24 -6.49
CA PRO A 130 -3.37 7.08 -7.15
C PRO A 130 -2.44 6.50 -8.21
N GLU A 131 -2.60 5.22 -8.55
CA GLU A 131 -1.79 4.53 -9.56
C GLU A 131 -1.65 5.31 -10.88
N MET A 132 -2.74 5.89 -11.38
CA MET A 132 -2.74 6.63 -12.65
C MET A 132 -1.89 7.90 -12.60
N GLU A 133 -1.84 8.57 -11.44
CA GLU A 133 -0.92 9.69 -11.20
C GLU A 133 0.51 9.19 -11.09
N LEU A 134 0.74 8.12 -10.32
CA LEU A 134 2.06 7.51 -10.18
C LEU A 134 2.65 7.08 -11.53
N ARG A 135 1.85 6.49 -12.42
CA ARG A 135 2.23 6.10 -13.78
C ARG A 135 2.73 7.28 -14.64
N ARG A 136 2.19 8.47 -14.44
CA ARG A 136 2.62 9.67 -15.17
C ARG A 136 3.98 10.20 -14.69
N HIS A 137 4.29 10.02 -13.41
CA HIS A 137 5.58 10.41 -12.83
C HIS A 137 6.67 9.33 -12.98
N ALA A 138 6.28 8.06 -12.97
CA ALA A 138 7.18 6.92 -12.93
C ALA A 138 7.61 6.46 -14.34
N LYS A 139 8.37 7.29 -15.08
CA LYS A 139 8.86 6.90 -16.42
C LYS A 139 9.81 5.68 -16.42
N ASN A 140 10.40 5.30 -15.28
CA ASN A 140 11.42 4.24 -15.18
C ASN A 140 11.27 3.27 -13.98
N HIS A 141 10.12 3.21 -13.31
CA HIS A 141 9.96 2.26 -12.19
C HIS A 141 9.61 0.86 -12.70
N SER A 142 10.31 -0.17 -12.22
CA SER A 142 10.07 -1.57 -12.59
C SER A 142 8.73 -2.11 -12.08
N LYS A 143 8.22 -1.54 -10.99
CA LYS A 143 6.89 -1.78 -10.44
C LYS A 143 6.33 -0.47 -9.90
N ILE A 144 5.07 -0.19 -10.23
CA ILE A 144 4.31 0.96 -9.71
C ILE A 144 3.27 0.39 -8.75
N PRO A 145 3.15 0.90 -7.52
CA PRO A 145 2.12 0.44 -6.61
C PRO A 145 0.74 0.94 -7.01
N ASP A 146 -0.30 0.27 -6.53
CA ASP A 146 -1.70 0.62 -6.82
C ASP A 146 -2.12 1.96 -6.17
N GLY A 147 -1.34 2.42 -5.19
CA GLY A 147 -1.43 3.75 -4.64
C GLY A 147 -0.29 4.05 -3.68
N PHE A 148 -0.17 5.32 -3.32
CA PHE A 148 0.78 5.78 -2.31
C PHE A 148 0.14 6.85 -1.43
N ALA A 149 0.44 6.83 -0.13
CA ALA A 149 -0.10 7.81 0.82
C ALA A 149 0.99 8.28 1.79
N ILE A 150 1.00 9.58 2.10
CA ILE A 150 2.00 10.21 2.97
C ILE A 150 1.32 10.95 4.11
N LYS A 151 1.82 10.76 5.33
CA LYS A 151 1.46 11.58 6.50
C LYS A 151 2.66 11.73 7.43
N GLY A 152 3.19 12.95 7.53
CA GLY A 152 4.43 13.20 8.28
C GLY A 152 5.59 12.39 7.69
N ASN A 153 6.22 11.55 8.52
CA ASN A 153 7.33 10.69 8.10
C ASN A 153 6.89 9.28 7.66
N GLU A 154 5.59 9.00 7.60
CA GLU A 154 5.07 7.71 7.13
C GLU A 154 4.69 7.79 5.66
N GLY A 155 5.28 6.91 4.84
CA GLY A 155 4.98 6.72 3.42
C GLY A 155 4.47 5.30 3.16
N ILE A 156 3.17 5.17 2.96
CA ILE A 156 2.46 3.90 2.81
C ILE A 156 2.31 3.56 1.33
N VAL A 157 2.92 2.44 0.90
CA VAL A 157 2.61 1.80 -0.38
C VAL A 157 1.35 0.97 -0.26
N LEU A 158 0.38 1.20 -1.16
CA LEU A 158 -0.87 0.43 -1.25
C LEU A 158 -0.77 -0.61 -2.37
N GLU A 159 -1.13 -1.84 -2.04
CA GLU A 159 -1.37 -2.92 -3.01
C GLU A 159 -2.78 -3.48 -2.81
N VAL A 160 -3.48 -3.77 -3.90
CA VAL A 160 -4.85 -4.29 -3.90
C VAL A 160 -4.84 -5.77 -4.29
N GLU A 161 -5.45 -6.58 -3.44
CA GLU A 161 -5.66 -8.00 -3.66
C GLU A 161 -7.13 -8.29 -3.94
N HIS A 162 -7.46 -8.36 -5.23
CA HIS A 162 -8.79 -8.71 -5.72
C HIS A 162 -8.85 -10.10 -6.37
N ALA A 163 -7.72 -10.62 -6.85
CA ALA A 163 -7.67 -11.89 -7.58
C ALA A 163 -6.69 -12.87 -6.93
N ARG A 164 -6.87 -14.17 -7.21
CA ARG A 164 -5.98 -15.21 -6.73
C ARG A 164 -4.59 -15.06 -7.36
N LYS A 165 -3.57 -14.73 -6.54
CA LYS A 165 -2.14 -14.81 -6.91
C LYS A 165 -1.51 -16.06 -6.30
N THR A 166 -0.77 -16.85 -7.08
CA THR A 166 -0.08 -18.08 -6.61
C THR A 166 1.40 -18.08 -6.99
N GLY A 167 2.18 -18.90 -6.30
CA GLY A 167 3.57 -19.21 -6.66
C GLY A 167 4.45 -17.97 -6.79
N LYS A 168 5.00 -17.76 -7.98
CA LYS A 168 5.95 -16.68 -8.29
C LYS A 168 5.37 -15.28 -8.11
N GLU A 169 4.09 -15.07 -8.43
CA GLU A 169 3.47 -13.74 -8.33
C GLU A 169 3.20 -13.35 -6.88
N MET A 170 2.86 -14.31 -6.01
CA MET A 170 2.75 -14.05 -4.57
C MET A 170 4.12 -13.72 -3.95
N HIS A 171 5.18 -14.41 -4.37
CA HIS A 171 6.54 -14.10 -3.91
C HIS A 171 6.96 -12.69 -4.34
N LYS A 172 6.70 -12.29 -5.59
CA LYS A 172 7.01 -10.93 -6.08
C LYS A 172 6.27 -9.85 -5.28
N LEU A 173 4.99 -10.08 -4.97
CA LEU A 173 4.22 -9.17 -4.12
C LEU A 173 4.85 -9.07 -2.74
N ALA A 174 5.08 -10.20 -2.08
CA ALA A 174 5.63 -10.25 -0.73
C ALA A 174 7.03 -9.60 -0.66
N ASP A 175 7.90 -9.84 -1.65
CA ASP A 175 9.20 -9.20 -1.76
C ASP A 175 9.06 -7.68 -1.91
N ALA A 176 8.16 -7.21 -2.79
CA ALA A 176 7.92 -5.79 -2.99
C ALA A 176 7.42 -5.11 -1.70
N LEU A 177 6.52 -5.77 -0.95
CA LEU A 177 6.03 -5.29 0.34
C LEU A 177 7.17 -5.22 1.38
N CYS A 178 8.05 -6.22 1.44
CA CYS A 178 9.21 -6.20 2.34
C CYS A 178 10.20 -5.09 2.00
N ILE A 179 10.48 -4.86 0.71
CA ILE A 179 11.37 -3.80 0.25
C ILE A 179 10.80 -2.42 0.58
N ALA A 180 9.49 -2.21 0.37
CA ALA A 180 8.83 -0.96 0.73
C ALA A 180 8.78 -0.72 2.24
N ALA A 181 8.40 -1.73 3.04
CA ALA A 181 8.34 -1.59 4.50
C ALA A 181 9.71 -1.34 5.15
N SER A 182 10.80 -1.80 4.53
CA SER A 182 12.16 -1.61 5.04
C SER A 182 12.84 -0.29 4.63
N GLY A 183 12.15 0.61 3.91
CA GLY A 183 12.77 1.86 3.47
C GLY A 183 13.68 1.71 2.25
N GLN A 184 13.73 0.54 1.63
CA GLN A 184 14.65 0.20 0.53
C GLN A 184 14.03 0.43 -0.86
N ALA A 185 12.72 0.64 -0.94
CA ALA A 185 12.07 0.99 -2.20
C ALA A 185 12.54 2.36 -2.72
N ALA A 186 12.51 2.50 -4.05
CA ALA A 186 12.74 3.79 -4.69
C ALA A 186 11.73 4.84 -4.20
N SER A 187 12.17 6.10 -4.11
CA SER A 187 11.29 7.17 -3.66
C SER A 187 10.13 7.38 -4.63
N ILE A 188 8.95 7.64 -4.08
CA ILE A 188 7.70 7.92 -4.81
C ILE A 188 7.30 9.34 -4.47
N ALA A 189 7.13 10.19 -5.48
CA ALA A 189 6.86 11.63 -5.29
C ALA A 189 7.84 12.31 -4.31
N GLY A 190 9.13 11.94 -4.37
CA GLY A 190 10.18 12.48 -3.49
C GLY A 190 10.24 11.86 -2.09
N PHE A 191 9.37 10.90 -1.76
CA PHE A 191 9.29 10.30 -0.43
C PHE A 191 9.72 8.83 -0.44
N LYS A 192 10.50 8.38 0.56
CA LYS A 192 10.86 6.95 0.69
C LYS A 192 9.74 6.17 1.38
N PRO A 193 9.15 5.15 0.72
CA PRO A 193 8.20 4.27 1.39
C PRO A 193 8.85 3.60 2.61
N ASN A 194 8.11 3.51 3.71
CA ASN A 194 8.54 2.83 4.94
C ASN A 194 7.39 2.10 5.64
N ALA A 195 6.23 2.05 5.00
CA ALA A 195 5.05 1.34 5.45
C ALA A 195 4.35 0.73 4.23
N VAL A 196 3.57 -0.31 4.49
CA VAL A 196 2.81 -1.00 3.44
C VAL A 196 1.39 -1.25 3.91
N MET A 197 0.47 -1.20 2.96
CA MET A 197 -0.94 -1.50 3.14
C MET A 197 -1.41 -2.45 2.05
N VAL A 198 -2.16 -3.46 2.45
CA VAL A 198 -2.83 -4.36 1.51
C VAL A 198 -4.33 -4.25 1.68
N ALA A 199 -5.01 -3.87 0.60
CA ALA A 199 -6.45 -3.76 0.54
C ALA A 199 -7.07 -4.98 -0.13
N PHE A 200 -8.18 -5.47 0.41
CA PHE A 200 -8.86 -6.65 -0.12
C PHE A 200 -10.34 -6.62 0.24
N LEU A 201 -11.16 -7.32 -0.54
CA LEU A 201 -12.58 -7.51 -0.26
C LEU A 201 -12.79 -8.72 0.66
N THR A 202 -13.87 -8.69 1.45
CA THR A 202 -14.38 -9.89 2.13
C THR A 202 -15.91 -9.91 2.20
N PRO A 203 -16.57 -11.06 1.98
CA PRO A 203 -15.99 -12.33 1.51
C PRO A 203 -15.62 -12.25 0.01
N VAL A 204 -14.63 -13.03 -0.41
CA VAL A 204 -14.30 -13.24 -1.83
C VAL A 204 -14.35 -14.73 -2.11
N VAL A 205 -14.93 -15.07 -3.25
CA VAL A 205 -14.99 -16.44 -3.76
C VAL A 205 -14.16 -16.48 -5.03
N ASP A 206 -13.31 -17.50 -5.18
CA ASP A 206 -12.53 -17.68 -6.40
C ASP A 206 -13.39 -18.21 -7.56
N GLU A 207 -12.79 -18.34 -8.74
CA GLU A 207 -13.47 -18.82 -9.94
C GLU A 207 -14.05 -20.25 -9.83
N ARG A 208 -13.72 -20.97 -8.74
CA ARG A 208 -14.14 -22.35 -8.48
C ARG A 208 -15.17 -22.47 -7.35
N GLY A 209 -15.59 -21.35 -6.76
CA GLY A 209 -16.51 -21.37 -5.64
C GLY A 209 -15.83 -21.47 -4.26
N HIS A 210 -14.50 -21.41 -4.17
CA HIS A 210 -13.80 -21.48 -2.87
C HIS A 210 -13.62 -20.11 -2.24
N THR A 211 -13.86 -20.02 -0.94
CA THR A 211 -13.59 -18.81 -0.15
C THR A 211 -12.10 -18.48 -0.16
N LEU A 212 -11.77 -17.29 -0.63
CA LEU A 212 -10.41 -16.79 -0.73
C LEU A 212 -10.09 -15.89 0.47
N ASN A 213 -9.17 -16.34 1.33
CA ASN A 213 -8.64 -15.51 2.42
C ASN A 213 -7.36 -14.80 1.96
N HIS A 214 -7.53 -13.62 1.35
CA HIS A 214 -6.40 -12.81 0.86
C HIS A 214 -5.40 -12.47 1.95
N GLN A 215 -5.87 -12.06 3.13
CA GLN A 215 -5.02 -11.69 4.26
C GLN A 215 -4.08 -12.83 4.66
N THR A 216 -4.61 -14.05 4.87
CA THR A 216 -3.77 -15.21 5.22
C THR A 216 -2.77 -15.56 4.11
N ARG A 217 -3.15 -15.45 2.84
CA ARG A 217 -2.24 -15.77 1.74
C ARG A 217 -1.08 -14.79 1.64
N VAL A 218 -1.38 -13.50 1.72
CA VAL A 218 -0.35 -12.46 1.69
C VAL A 218 0.52 -12.53 2.94
N ARG A 219 -0.07 -12.76 4.11
CA ARG A 219 0.66 -13.02 5.37
C ARG A 219 1.67 -14.13 5.18
N ASN A 220 1.23 -15.31 4.75
CA ASN A 220 2.10 -16.47 4.56
C ASN A 220 3.19 -16.19 3.51
N GLY A 221 2.86 -15.46 2.45
CA GLY A 221 3.83 -15.00 1.45
C GLY A 221 4.92 -14.11 2.07
N ILE A 222 4.53 -13.14 2.89
CA ILE A 222 5.45 -12.26 3.63
C ILE A 222 6.29 -13.07 4.61
N GLN A 223 5.69 -13.94 5.43
CA GLN A 223 6.41 -14.76 6.41
C GLN A 223 7.54 -15.57 5.77
N ALA A 224 7.29 -16.12 4.58
CA ALA A 224 8.24 -16.95 3.84
C ALA A 224 9.44 -16.15 3.28
N VAL A 225 9.25 -14.89 2.90
CA VAL A 225 10.30 -14.08 2.23
C VAL A 225 10.94 -13.03 3.14
N ALA A 226 10.23 -12.60 4.18
CA ALA A 226 10.68 -11.56 5.07
C ALA A 226 11.95 -12.00 5.82
N LYS A 227 12.92 -11.09 5.88
CA LYS A 227 14.16 -11.30 6.64
C LYS A 227 14.02 -10.85 8.09
N THR A 228 13.05 -9.99 8.33
CA THR A 228 12.77 -9.34 9.60
C THR A 228 11.28 -9.32 9.81
N ASP A 229 10.85 -9.15 11.05
CA ASP A 229 9.44 -8.94 11.32
C ASP A 229 8.97 -7.66 10.61
N LEU A 230 7.76 -7.70 10.05
CA LEU A 230 7.23 -6.65 9.19
C LEU A 230 5.93 -6.14 9.77
N SER A 231 5.80 -4.82 9.87
CA SER A 231 4.52 -4.17 10.20
C SER A 231 3.74 -3.85 8.93
N ILE A 232 2.49 -4.26 8.86
CA ILE A 232 1.61 -4.05 7.70
C ILE A 232 0.26 -3.51 8.14
N TYR A 233 -0.34 -2.68 7.30
CA TYR A 233 -1.75 -2.32 7.42
C TYR A 233 -2.63 -3.20 6.52
N TRP A 234 -3.72 -3.70 7.06
CA TRP A 234 -4.76 -4.40 6.31
C TRP A 234 -5.95 -3.48 6.15
N ALA A 235 -6.33 -3.18 4.91
CA ALA A 235 -7.54 -2.42 4.59
C ALA A 235 -8.63 -3.38 4.11
N LYS A 236 -9.37 -3.94 5.07
CA LYS A 236 -10.47 -4.85 4.79
C LYS A 236 -11.67 -4.04 4.29
N CYS A 237 -12.02 -4.25 3.03
CA CYS A 237 -13.05 -3.50 2.33
C CYS A 237 -14.35 -4.31 2.23
N THR A 238 -15.48 -3.66 2.53
CA THR A 238 -16.82 -4.21 2.33
C THR A 238 -17.56 -3.41 1.27
N LEU A 239 -18.11 -4.10 0.27
CA LEU A 239 -18.95 -3.47 -0.74
C LEU A 239 -20.34 -3.19 -0.15
N LEU A 240 -20.84 -1.97 -0.35
CA LEU A 240 -22.21 -1.62 -0.01
C LEU A 240 -23.11 -1.91 -1.22
N GLY A 241 -23.51 -3.17 -1.36
CA GLY A 241 -24.21 -3.66 -2.55
C GLY A 241 -23.38 -3.35 -3.80
N SER A 242 -24.03 -2.74 -4.80
CA SER A 242 -23.37 -2.29 -6.01
C SER A 242 -22.82 -0.86 -5.90
N ALA A 243 -22.96 -0.17 -4.76
CA ALA A 243 -22.45 1.19 -4.59
C ALA A 243 -20.94 1.27 -4.29
N GLY A 244 -20.19 0.16 -4.47
CA GLY A 244 -18.74 0.01 -4.26
C GLY A 244 -18.29 0.02 -2.81
N VAL A 245 -17.05 0.43 -2.51
CA VAL A 245 -16.46 0.29 -1.17
C VAL A 245 -17.16 1.18 -0.15
N GLY A 246 -18.02 0.57 0.68
CA GLY A 246 -18.82 1.25 1.69
C GLY A 246 -18.05 1.46 2.99
N GLN A 247 -17.49 0.39 3.54
CA GLN A 247 -16.74 0.40 4.79
C GLN A 247 -15.33 -0.13 4.57
N ILE A 248 -14.38 0.47 5.27
CA ILE A 248 -12.97 0.06 5.28
C ILE A 248 -12.54 -0.06 6.74
N ASP A 249 -12.23 -1.27 7.15
CA ASP A 249 -11.61 -1.55 8.45
C ASP A 249 -10.09 -1.63 8.26
N ILE A 250 -9.36 -0.70 8.90
CA ILE A 250 -7.91 -0.60 8.79
C ILE A 250 -7.29 -1.11 10.08
N GLN A 251 -6.56 -2.22 9.98
CA GLN A 251 -5.91 -2.87 11.12
C GLN A 251 -4.40 -2.94 10.88
N LYS A 252 -3.60 -2.72 11.92
CA LYS A 252 -2.15 -2.92 11.87
C LYS A 252 -1.81 -4.30 12.42
N GLU A 253 -0.96 -5.05 11.73
CA GLU A 253 -0.48 -6.37 12.15
C GLU A 253 1.04 -6.41 12.07
N GLN A 254 1.66 -7.10 13.04
CA GLN A 254 3.08 -7.46 12.99
C GLN A 254 3.20 -8.91 12.49
N ILE A 255 3.87 -9.11 11.37
CA ILE A 255 4.12 -10.42 10.77
C ILE A 255 5.54 -10.87 11.14
N SER A 256 5.64 -12.01 11.81
CA SER A 256 6.93 -12.63 12.13
C SER A 256 7.56 -13.30 10.92
N ALA A 257 8.84 -13.01 10.64
CA ALA A 257 9.59 -13.71 9.59
C ALA A 257 9.88 -15.17 9.98
N ASP A 258 9.57 -16.13 9.09
CA ASP A 258 9.78 -17.57 9.34
C ASP A 258 11.25 -17.89 9.56
N ARG A 259 12.13 -17.23 8.80
CA ARG A 259 13.57 -17.42 8.92
C ARG A 259 14.09 -17.00 10.29
N ALA A 260 13.69 -15.81 10.75
CA ALA A 260 14.07 -15.32 12.07
C ALA A 260 13.51 -16.25 13.18
N SER A 261 12.29 -16.77 13.00
CA SER A 261 11.70 -17.76 13.92
C SER A 261 12.51 -19.04 14.00
N ARG A 262 12.94 -19.58 12.86
CA ARG A 262 13.77 -20.79 12.83
C ARG A 262 15.14 -20.57 13.48
N ILE A 263 15.79 -19.44 13.20
CA ILE A 263 17.07 -19.11 13.82
C ILE A 263 16.91 -18.98 15.34
N LEU A 264 15.90 -18.25 15.80
CA LEU A 264 15.63 -18.11 17.24
C LEU A 264 15.44 -19.46 17.93
N GLN A 265 14.71 -20.40 17.32
CA GLN A 265 14.57 -21.76 17.85
C GLN A 265 15.92 -22.48 17.98
N ILE A 266 16.82 -22.33 17.00
CA ILE A 266 18.17 -22.91 17.05
C ILE A 266 18.99 -22.27 18.17
N LEU A 267 18.90 -20.95 18.34
CA LEU A 267 19.58 -20.22 19.42
C LEU A 267 19.10 -20.71 20.80
N GLU A 268 17.78 -20.81 21.01
CA GLU A 268 17.22 -21.31 22.27
C GLU A 268 17.64 -22.76 22.55
N ALA A 269 17.61 -23.63 21.52
CA ALA A 269 18.03 -25.01 21.66
C ALA A 269 19.53 -25.16 21.96
N SER A 270 20.36 -24.24 21.47
CA SER A 270 21.80 -24.22 21.73
C SER A 270 22.14 -23.75 23.16
N GLY A 271 21.19 -23.06 23.81
CA GLY A 271 21.31 -22.54 25.16
C GLY A 271 22.10 -21.23 25.22
N TRP A 272 21.42 -20.18 25.66
CA TRP A 272 22.03 -18.89 25.96
C TRP A 272 22.90 -18.98 27.22
N ARG A 273 24.17 -18.59 27.13
CA ARG A 273 25.16 -18.72 28.22
C ARG A 273 25.57 -17.36 28.78
N PRO A 274 25.84 -17.22 30.08
CA PRO A 274 26.39 -15.98 30.64
C PRO A 274 27.67 -15.54 29.93
N HIS A 275 27.76 -14.26 29.57
CA HIS A 275 28.96 -13.68 28.97
C HIS A 275 29.80 -12.92 30.00
N ARG A 276 31.12 -12.79 29.77
CA ARG A 276 32.06 -12.17 30.72
C ARG A 276 31.76 -10.71 31.03
N SER A 277 31.17 -9.99 30.07
CA SER A 277 30.77 -8.59 30.21
C SER A 277 29.39 -8.40 30.83
N GLY A 278 28.75 -9.47 31.31
CA GLY A 278 27.33 -9.48 31.65
C GLY A 278 26.45 -9.86 30.45
N GLY A 279 25.18 -10.18 30.75
CA GLY A 279 24.22 -10.63 29.76
C GLY A 279 24.40 -12.10 29.33
N LEU A 280 23.77 -12.44 28.20
CA LEU A 280 23.75 -13.77 27.62
C LEU A 280 24.31 -13.76 26.20
N ALA A 281 25.02 -14.82 25.84
CA ALA A 281 25.56 -15.03 24.49
C ALA A 281 25.25 -16.43 23.98
N VAL A 282 25.14 -16.54 22.65
CA VAL A 282 24.98 -17.82 21.95
C VAL A 282 25.72 -17.78 20.62
N ALA A 283 26.43 -18.85 20.29
CA ALA A 283 27.11 -18.97 19.01
C ALA A 283 26.14 -19.48 17.93
N TYR A 284 26.24 -18.91 16.72
CA TYR A 284 25.49 -19.34 15.55
C TYR A 284 26.35 -19.23 14.30
N ASN A 285 26.78 -20.37 13.75
CA ASN A 285 27.73 -20.44 12.65
C ASN A 285 29.01 -19.63 12.92
N LYS A 286 29.30 -18.61 12.11
CA LYS A 286 30.47 -17.72 12.26
C LYS A 286 30.18 -16.45 13.06
N HIS A 287 29.08 -16.45 13.83
CA HIS A 287 28.63 -15.28 14.57
C HIS A 287 28.33 -15.63 16.03
N ILE A 288 28.32 -14.61 16.87
CA ILE A 288 27.88 -14.67 18.25
C ILE A 288 26.78 -13.62 18.42
N ALA A 289 25.64 -14.05 18.95
CA ALA A 289 24.55 -13.18 19.33
C ALA A 289 24.62 -12.91 20.84
N TYR A 290 24.52 -11.65 21.21
CA TYR A 290 24.53 -11.16 22.58
C TYR A 290 23.20 -10.50 22.90
N VAL A 291 22.71 -10.69 24.13
CA VAL A 291 21.59 -9.93 24.69
C VAL A 291 21.94 -9.54 26.13
N TRP A 292 21.66 -8.31 26.51
CA TRP A 292 21.93 -7.81 27.86
C TRP A 292 20.90 -6.77 28.25
N ASP A 293 20.85 -6.44 29.53
CA ASP A 293 20.02 -5.38 30.11
C ASP A 293 20.96 -4.33 30.69
N ASP A 294 20.79 -3.08 30.29
CA ASP A 294 21.57 -1.94 30.77
C ASP A 294 20.65 -0.78 31.24
N GLU A 295 21.22 0.37 31.56
CA GLU A 295 20.46 1.54 32.04
C GLU A 295 19.42 2.05 31.03
N ASN A 296 19.57 1.72 29.74
CA ASN A 296 18.64 2.06 28.66
C ASN A 296 17.66 0.91 28.34
N GLY A 297 17.69 -0.19 29.10
CA GLY A 297 16.86 -1.38 28.93
C GLY A 297 17.56 -2.51 28.19
N TRP A 298 16.75 -3.38 27.56
CA TRP A 298 17.28 -4.55 26.87
C TRP A 298 17.95 -4.16 25.55
N SER A 299 19.06 -4.82 25.27
CA SER A 299 19.88 -4.58 24.08
C SER A 299 20.29 -5.91 23.46
N PHE A 300 20.62 -5.87 22.17
CA PHE A 300 21.25 -7.00 21.50
C PHE A 300 22.41 -6.56 20.63
N ALA A 301 23.33 -7.49 20.37
CA ALA A 301 24.37 -7.34 19.37
C ALA A 301 24.60 -8.66 18.65
N VAL A 302 25.02 -8.58 17.39
CA VAL A 302 25.54 -9.70 16.61
C VAL A 302 26.92 -9.33 16.13
N GLU A 303 27.88 -10.19 16.40
CA GLU A 303 29.28 -10.02 16.01
C GLU A 303 29.75 -11.26 15.26
N THR A 304 30.82 -11.14 14.47
CA THR A 304 31.54 -12.32 13.98
C THR A 304 32.29 -12.99 15.13
N ILE A 305 32.67 -14.26 14.97
CA ILE A 305 33.54 -14.97 15.92
C ILE A 305 34.89 -14.28 16.17
N ASP A 306 35.32 -13.42 15.24
CA ASP A 306 36.54 -12.60 15.36
C ASP A 306 36.28 -11.25 16.08
N GLY A 307 35.08 -11.03 16.62
CA GLY A 307 34.69 -9.81 17.34
C GLY A 307 34.38 -8.61 16.44
N LYS A 308 34.10 -8.81 15.15
CA LYS A 308 33.68 -7.70 14.28
C LYS A 308 32.19 -7.43 14.47
N PRO A 309 31.78 -6.19 14.79
CA PRO A 309 30.37 -5.87 14.96
C PRO A 309 29.62 -6.01 13.63
N VAL A 310 28.45 -6.63 13.67
CA VAL A 310 27.55 -6.72 12.52
C VAL A 310 26.33 -5.83 12.72
N GLU A 311 25.66 -5.95 13.86
CA GLU A 311 24.52 -5.10 14.21
C GLU A 311 24.32 -5.04 15.72
N ALA A 312 23.87 -3.90 16.23
CA ALA A 312 23.43 -3.76 17.61
C ALA A 312 22.28 -2.75 17.69
N ASN A 313 21.32 -2.97 18.59
CA ASN A 313 20.23 -2.04 18.85
C ASN A 313 19.56 -2.36 20.20
N TYR A 314 18.64 -1.49 20.60
CA TYR A 314 17.78 -1.65 21.78
C TYR A 314 16.52 -2.47 21.47
N ALA A 315 15.95 -3.05 22.52
CA ALA A 315 14.73 -3.83 22.54
C ALA A 315 13.96 -3.56 23.83
N THR A 316 12.64 -3.79 23.86
CA THR A 316 11.87 -3.47 25.07
C THR A 316 12.01 -4.53 26.16
N ASN A 317 12.36 -5.76 25.79
CA ASN A 317 12.49 -6.89 26.70
C ASN A 317 13.44 -7.96 26.13
N ILE A 318 13.83 -8.92 26.95
CA ILE A 318 14.74 -10.02 26.56
C ILE A 318 14.22 -10.83 25.37
N THR A 319 12.90 -11.06 25.27
CA THR A 319 12.32 -11.84 24.17
C THR A 319 12.46 -11.09 22.85
N GLU A 320 12.22 -9.78 22.84
CA GLU A 320 12.47 -8.91 21.68
C GLU A 320 13.96 -8.80 21.35
N ALA A 321 14.84 -8.70 22.33
CA ALA A 321 16.29 -8.66 22.10
C ALA A 321 16.78 -9.94 21.39
N LYS A 322 16.35 -11.10 21.87
CA LYS A 322 16.67 -12.40 21.25
C LYS A 322 16.08 -12.52 19.84
N ARG A 323 14.84 -12.06 19.64
CA ARG A 323 14.17 -12.02 18.33
C ARG A 323 14.91 -11.11 17.34
N ALA A 324 15.35 -9.96 17.80
CA ALA A 324 16.08 -8.99 17.00
C ALA A 324 17.47 -9.53 16.60
N ALA A 325 18.19 -10.18 17.53
CA ALA A 325 19.45 -10.87 17.22
C ALA A 325 19.25 -11.98 16.17
N ALA A 326 18.19 -12.79 16.29
CA ALA A 326 17.87 -13.82 15.30
C ALA A 326 17.52 -13.22 13.92
N SER A 327 16.87 -12.06 13.89
CA SER A 327 16.55 -11.32 12.67
C SER A 327 17.81 -10.74 12.00
N ALA A 328 18.78 -10.28 12.78
CA ALA A 328 20.08 -9.85 12.27
C ALA A 328 20.85 -11.01 11.63
N LEU A 329 20.91 -12.16 12.30
CA LEU A 329 21.48 -13.38 11.73
C LEU A 329 20.76 -13.83 10.44
N ALA A 330 19.43 -13.72 10.38
CA ALA A 330 18.64 -14.04 9.20
C ALA A 330 18.98 -13.19 7.96
N ARG A 331 19.41 -11.94 8.17
CA ARG A 331 19.85 -11.03 7.09
C ARG A 331 21.24 -11.39 6.56
N ILE A 332 22.16 -11.81 7.44
CA ILE A 332 23.56 -12.10 7.10
C ILE A 332 23.69 -13.39 6.30
N GLU A 333 22.95 -14.44 6.67
CA GLU A 333 23.09 -15.77 6.08
C GLU A 333 22.55 -15.91 4.64
N GLN A 334 22.50 -14.88 3.80
CA GLN A 334 22.18 -15.17 2.40
C GLN A 334 23.37 -15.90 1.75
N PRO A 335 23.23 -17.18 1.36
CA PRO A 335 24.23 -17.81 0.51
C PRO A 335 24.32 -16.94 -0.74
N GLY A 336 25.56 -16.64 -1.16
CA GLY A 336 25.83 -15.84 -2.34
C GLY A 336 25.05 -16.35 -3.56
N ARG A 337 23.85 -15.82 -3.77
CA ARG A 337 23.32 -15.56 -5.10
C ARG A 337 23.95 -14.25 -5.58
N THR A 338 25.28 -14.22 -5.62
CA THR A 338 25.96 -13.56 -6.72
C THR A 338 25.48 -14.29 -7.97
N ARG A 339 24.39 -13.80 -8.56
CA ARG A 339 24.18 -14.01 -9.99
C ARG A 339 25.43 -13.46 -10.64
N SER A 340 26.28 -14.33 -11.17
CA SER A 340 27.25 -13.91 -12.17
C SER A 340 26.44 -13.24 -13.27
N ALA A 341 26.56 -11.92 -13.38
CA ALA A 341 26.19 -11.21 -14.58
C ALA A 341 27.22 -11.60 -15.65
N THR A 342 27.01 -12.78 -16.23
CA THR A 342 27.73 -13.29 -17.39
C THR A 342 26.64 -13.85 -18.32
N GLY A 343 26.37 -13.11 -19.38
CA GLY A 343 25.34 -13.38 -20.39
C GLY A 343 24.63 -12.12 -20.79
#